data_AF-A0A614L0G2-F1
#
_entry.id   AF-A0A614L0G2-F1
#
_cell.length_a   1.000
_cell.length_b   1.000
_cell.length_c   1.000
_cell.angle_alpha   90.00
_cell.angle_beta   90.00
_cell.angle_gamma   90.00
#
_symmetry.space_group_name_H-M   'P 1'
#
loop_
_entity.id
_entity.type
_entity.pdbx_description
1 polymer ?
#
loop_
_entity_poly.entity_id
_entity_poly.type
_entity_poly.pdbx_seq_one_letter_code
_entity_poly.pdbx_strand_id
1 'polypeptide(L)' 'QGINYSELTPSQRINILYASIHMPIDFKKGNDVSKYLPALEKYTYQSKIYKHKSIEKAKEETNQFMKTFTQ' A
#
# COMPACT_ATOMS: atom_id res chain seq x y z
N GLN A 1 4.08 15.88 -6.45
CA GLN A 1 4.61 14.55 -6.80
C GLN A 1 5.49 14.09 -5.64
N GLY A 2 5.27 12.89 -5.10
CA GLY A 2 5.96 12.41 -3.88
C GLY A 2 7.04 11.37 -4.17
N ILE A 3 7.98 11.20 -3.23
CA ILE A 3 9.12 10.27 -3.24
C ILE A 3 8.69 8.86 -3.70
N ASN A 4 9.49 8.19 -4.55
CA ASN A 4 9.22 6.81 -4.97
C ASN A 4 9.67 5.80 -3.91
N TYR A 5 9.07 4.61 -3.91
CA TYR A 5 9.38 3.55 -2.95
C TYR A 5 10.88 3.16 -2.92
N SER A 6 11.55 3.18 -4.08
CA SER A 6 12.98 2.90 -4.20
C SER A 6 13.87 3.97 -3.54
N GLU A 7 13.36 5.19 -3.37
CA GLU A 7 14.07 6.33 -2.79
C GLU A 7 13.81 6.46 -1.29
N LEU A 8 12.89 5.67 -0.74
CA LEU A 8 12.60 5.64 0.69
C LEU A 8 13.74 5.02 1.49
N THR A 9 13.96 5.56 2.69
CA THR A 9 14.84 4.95 3.67
C THR A 9 14.29 3.59 4.13
N PRO A 10 15.14 2.69 4.67
CA PRO A 10 14.67 1.42 5.21
C PRO A 10 13.54 1.58 6.24
N SER A 11 13.64 2.53 7.16
CA SER A 11 12.61 2.80 8.17
C SER A 11 11.28 3.26 7.55
N GLN A 12 11.32 4.09 6.51
CA GLN A 12 10.10 4.50 5.80
C GLN A 12 9.43 3.33 5.09
N ARG A 13 10.21 2.42 4.48
CA ARG A 13 9.68 1.20 3.87
C ARG A 13 9.04 0.28 4.91
N ILE A 14 9.64 0.15 6.09
CA ILE A 14 9.06 -0.60 7.21
C ILE A 14 7.72 0.01 7.64
N ASN A 15 7.64 1.33 7.78
CA ASN A 15 6.39 2.01 8.15
C ASN A 15 5.28 1.78 7.12
N ILE A 16 5.60 1.75 5.83
CA ILE A 16 4.64 1.40 4.78
C ILE A 16 4.18 -0.05 4.91
N LEU A 17 5.11 -0.99 5.10
CA LEU A 17 4.75 -2.40 5.29
C LEU A 17 3.84 -2.58 6.51
N TYR A 18 4.13 -1.88 7.59
CA TYR A 18 3.30 -1.84 8.79
C TYR A 18 1.90 -1.29 8.48
N ALA A 19 1.81 -0.15 7.80
CA ALA A 19 0.54 0.45 7.41
C ALA A 19 -0.29 -0.49 6.51
N SER A 20 0.33 -1.18 5.54
CA SER A 20 -0.34 -2.16 4.68
C SER A 20 -0.94 -3.33 5.45
N ILE A 21 -0.43 -3.66 6.64
CA ILE A 21 -0.95 -4.73 7.50
C ILE A 21 -2.04 -4.20 8.45
N HIS A 22 -1.81 -3.04 9.06
CA HIS A 22 -2.66 -2.51 10.13
C HIS A 22 -3.87 -1.72 9.63
N MET A 23 -3.76 -0.99 8.52
CA MET A 23 -4.86 -0.17 8.00
C MET A 23 -6.12 -1.00 7.63
N PRO A 24 -6.02 -2.20 7.02
CA PRO A 24 -7.19 -3.06 6.83
C PRO A 24 -7.87 -3.47 8.14
N ILE A 25 -7.10 -3.65 9.21
CA ILE A 25 -7.62 -4.00 10.55
C ILE A 25 -8.36 -2.81 11.14
N ASP A 26 -7.78 -1.62 11.04
CA ASP A 26 -8.41 -0.39 11.54
C ASP A 26 -9.69 -0.06 10.78
N PHE A 27 -9.69 -0.23 9.45
CA PHE A 27 -10.90 -0.09 8.63
C PHE A 27 -12.01 -1.05 9.07
N LYS A 28 -11.69 -2.34 9.28
CA LYS A 28 -12.65 -3.34 9.78
C LYS A 28 -13.22 -3.03 11.17
N LYS A 29 -12.52 -2.23 11.97
CA LYS A 29 -13.00 -1.74 13.27
C LYS A 29 -13.91 -0.51 13.14
N GLY A 30 -14.17 -0.03 11.93
CA GLY A 30 -14.98 1.17 11.66
C GLY A 30 -14.20 2.48 11.71
N ASN A 31 -12.86 2.45 11.77
CA ASN A 31 -12.07 3.67 11.74
C ASN A 31 -11.98 4.23 10.31
N ASP A 32 -12.08 5.56 10.18
CA ASP A 32 -11.83 6.24 8.92
C ASP A 32 -10.34 6.21 8.56
N VAL A 33 -10.03 5.49 7.47
CA VAL A 33 -8.68 5.39 6.90
C VAL A 33 -8.57 6.04 5.52
N SER A 34 -9.62 6.74 5.06
CA SER A 34 -9.73 7.30 3.70
C SER A 34 -8.52 8.15 3.32
N LYS A 35 -8.02 8.96 4.26
CA LYS A 35 -6.85 9.82 4.08
C LYS A 35 -5.55 9.07 3.77
N TYR A 36 -5.47 7.78 4.12
CA TYR A 36 -4.29 6.94 3.90
C TYR A 36 -4.38 6.13 2.60
N LEU A 37 -5.58 5.94 2.03
CA LEU A 37 -5.80 5.09 0.86
C LEU A 37 -4.92 5.46 -0.34
N PRO A 38 -4.74 6.73 -0.72
CA PRO A 38 -3.89 7.07 -1.87
C PRO A 38 -2.42 6.69 -1.66
N ALA A 39 -1.92 6.84 -0.44
CA ALA A 39 -0.54 6.46 -0.10
C ALA A 39 -0.38 4.94 -0.06
N LEU A 40 -1.36 4.23 0.52
CA LEU A 40 -1.38 2.77 0.58
C LEU A 40 -1.40 2.16 -0.82
N GLU A 41 -2.25 2.65 -1.72
CA GLU A 41 -2.32 2.19 -3.11
C GLU A 41 -0.97 2.39 -3.82
N LYS A 42 -0.45 3.64 -3.81
CA LYS A 42 0.82 3.99 -4.46
C LYS A 42 1.95 3.09 -3.97
N TYR A 43 2.16 3.02 -2.66
CA TYR A 43 3.34 2.34 -2.13
C TYR A 43 3.19 0.82 -2.12
N THR A 44 1.96 0.28 -2.04
CA THR A 44 1.74 -1.16 -2.23
C THR A 44 2.10 -1.56 -3.65
N TYR A 45 1.66 -0.80 -4.66
CA TYR A 45 2.04 -1.02 -6.06
C TYR A 45 3.56 -0.93 -6.25
N GLN A 46 4.17 0.18 -5.83
CA GLN A 46 5.60 0.40 -6.01
C GLN A 46 6.47 -0.63 -5.26
N SER A 47 6.04 -1.11 -4.09
CA SER A 47 6.76 -2.16 -3.35
C SER A 47 6.80 -3.49 -4.09
N LYS A 48 5.76 -3.82 -4.87
CA LYS A 48 5.69 -5.05 -5.67
C LYS A 48 6.58 -4.97 -6.89
N ILE A 49 6.60 -3.82 -7.56
CA ILE A 49 7.54 -3.53 -8.65
C ILE A 49 8.99 -3.62 -8.13
N TYR A 50 9.26 -3.04 -6.95
CA TYR A 50 10.57 -3.14 -6.31
C TYR A 50 10.98 -4.59 -6.01
N LYS A 51 10.02 -5.46 -5.68
CA LYS A 51 10.22 -6.91 -5.49
C LYS A 51 10.26 -7.69 -6.81
N HIS A 52 10.53 -7.02 -7.94
CA HIS A 52 10.64 -7.59 -9.29
C HIS A 52 9.38 -8.33 -9.78
N LYS A 53 8.18 -7.97 -9.29
CA LYS A 53 6.94 -8.45 -9.92
C LYS A 53 6.70 -7.74 -11.24
N SER A 54 6.07 -8.44 -12.20
CA SER A 54 5.59 -7.81 -13.43
C SER A 54 4.59 -6.70 -13.12
N ILE A 55 4.51 -5.71 -14.03
CA ILE A 55 3.59 -4.58 -13.88
C ILE A 55 2.14 -5.05 -13.73
N GLU A 56 1.73 -6.04 -14.52
CA GLU A 56 0.37 -6.60 -14.49
C GLU A 56 0.06 -7.22 -13.13
N LYS A 57 0.94 -8.11 -12.64
CA LYS A 57 0.77 -8.76 -11.34
C LYS A 57 0.78 -7.75 -10.19
N ALA A 58 1.64 -6.74 -10.27
CA ALA A 58 1.70 -5.68 -9.28
C ALA A 58 0.40 -4.87 -9.22
N LYS A 59 -0.20 -4.56 -10.38
CA LYS A 59 -1.51 -3.88 -10.47
C LYS A 59 -2.62 -4.76 -9.92
N GLU A 60 -2.72 -6.01 -10.38
CA GLU A 60 -3.74 -6.97 -9.95
C GLU A 60 -3.78 -7.12 -8.43
N GLU A 61 -2.63 -7.46 -7.83
CA GLU A 61 -2.56 -7.65 -6.39
C GLU A 61 -2.82 -6.35 -5.62
N THR A 62 -2.55 -5.18 -6.21
CA THR A 62 -2.80 -3.88 -5.55
C THR A 62 -4.28 -3.56 -5.58
N ASN A 63 -4.94 -3.80 -6.70
CA ASN A 63 -6.40 -3.69 -6.80
C ASN A 63 -7.09 -4.65 -5.83
N GLN A 64 -6.61 -5.90 -5.71
CA GLN A 64 -7.13 -6.86 -4.75
C GLN A 64 -6.96 -6.38 -3.30
N PHE A 65 -5.82 -5.78 -2.98
CA PHE A 65 -5.60 -5.16 -1.68
C PHE A 65 -6.55 -3.97 -1.43
N MET A 66 -6.72 -3.08 -2.41
CA MET A 66 -7.58 -1.89 -2.26
C MET A 66 -9.07 -2.25 -2.12
N LYS A 67 -9.52 -3.38 -2.68
CA LYS A 67 -10.89 -3.90 -2.46
C LYS A 67 -11.23 -4.15 -0.98
N THR A 68 -10.24 -4.28 -0.10
CA THR A 68 -10.48 -4.42 1.34
C THR A 68 -11.07 -3.17 1.99
N PHE A 69 -11.01 -2.01 1.32
CA PHE A 69 -11.45 -0.70 1.82
C PHE A 69 -12.70 -0.16 1.13
N THR A 70 -13.33 -0.96 0.26
CA THR A 70 -14.50 -0.56 -0.54
C THR A 70 -15.75 -1.42 -0.25
N GLN A 71 -15.71 -2.21 0.84
CA GLN A 71 -16.85 -3.00 1.32
C GLN A 71 -17.76 -2.14 2.18
#